data_AF-A0A6A6V2K4-F1
#
_entry.id   AF-A0A6A6V2K4-F1
#
_cell.length_a   1.000
_cell.length_b   1.000
_cell.length_c   1.000
_cell.angle_alpha   90.00
_cell.angle_beta   90.00
_cell.angle_gamma   90.00
#
_symmetry.space_group_name_H-M   'P 1'
#
loop_
_entity.id
_entity.type
_entity.pdbx_description
1 polymer ?
#
loop_
_entity_poly.entity_id
_entity_poly.type
_entity_poly.pdbx_seq_one_letter_code
_entity_poly.pdbx_strand_id
1 'polypeptide(L)'
;MAESSTTANQNLNPDTPQAAQPVSASGSSSSAQPQAEVCAQCNKAPGEGQALKPCKKCHSMFYCSKECEKAHAKTHKKECAKLANEYAKTHVPKMASRAPPKIGERNAGYQKWQFDT
;
A
#
# COMPACT_ATOMS: atom_id res chain seq x y z
N MET A 1 -68.19 -15.80 -27.14
CA MET A 1 -68.48 -17.12 -26.55
C MET A 1 -67.13 -17.77 -26.28
N ALA A 2 -66.95 -18.31 -25.07
CA ALA A 2 -65.85 -19.09 -24.43
C ALA A 2 -64.66 -19.56 -25.33
N GLU A 3 -63.43 -19.81 -24.85
CA GLU A 3 -63.00 -20.67 -23.72
C GLU A 3 -61.57 -20.27 -23.29
N SER A 4 -61.29 -20.04 -22.00
CA SER A 4 -60.70 -20.97 -21.02
C SER A 4 -59.36 -21.61 -21.41
N SER A 5 -58.27 -21.19 -20.76
CA SER A 5 -57.18 -22.11 -20.37
C SER A 5 -56.38 -21.56 -19.20
N THR A 6 -56.54 -22.27 -18.09
CA THR A 6 -55.84 -22.18 -16.81
C THR A 6 -54.33 -22.43 -16.95
N THR A 7 -53.52 -21.64 -16.24
CA THR A 7 -52.31 -22.18 -15.58
C THR A 7 -52.10 -21.42 -14.28
N ALA A 8 -52.33 -22.13 -13.19
CA ALA A 8 -51.87 -21.78 -11.86
C ALA A 8 -50.39 -22.15 -11.75
N ASN A 9 -49.56 -21.24 -11.25
CA ASN A 9 -48.33 -21.65 -10.57
C ASN A 9 -48.17 -20.81 -9.31
N GLN A 10 -48.26 -21.52 -8.18
CA GLN A 10 -48.11 -21.02 -6.83
C GLN A 10 -46.63 -21.07 -6.46
N ASN A 11 -46.04 -20.00 -5.93
CA ASN A 11 -44.89 -20.15 -5.03
C ASN A 11 -44.79 -19.01 -4.01
N LEU A 12 -45.36 -19.30 -2.83
CA LEU A 12 -44.75 -19.21 -1.49
C LEU A 12 -43.83 -18.01 -1.15
N ASN A 13 -44.40 -17.04 -0.44
CA ASN A 13 -44.00 -16.38 0.84
C ASN A 13 -42.50 -16.26 1.24
N PRO A 14 -42.12 -15.46 2.27
CA PRO A 14 -42.52 -14.10 2.68
C PRO A 14 -41.29 -13.21 3.03
N ASP A 15 -41.60 -11.94 3.35
CA ASP A 15 -40.82 -10.94 4.08
C ASP A 15 -39.68 -11.47 4.99
N THR A 16 -38.46 -10.97 4.79
CA THR A 16 -37.44 -10.86 5.86
C THR A 16 -36.57 -9.63 5.57
N PRO A 17 -36.84 -8.46 6.20
CA PRO A 17 -35.86 -7.40 6.28
C PRO A 17 -34.71 -7.89 7.16
N GLN A 18 -33.57 -8.05 6.50
CA GLN A 18 -32.30 -8.45 7.08
C GLN A 18 -31.99 -7.62 8.32
N ALA A 19 -31.98 -8.33 9.45
CA ALA A 19 -31.63 -7.84 10.76
C ALA A 19 -30.20 -7.25 10.81
N ALA A 20 -30.06 -6.31 11.74
CA ALA A 20 -28.83 -5.95 12.46
C ALA A 20 -27.67 -5.39 11.63
N GLN A 21 -27.62 -4.06 11.55
CA GLN A 21 -26.35 -3.35 11.43
C GLN A 21 -25.69 -3.26 12.81
N PRO A 22 -24.50 -3.84 13.03
CA PRO A 22 -23.61 -3.33 14.06
C PRO A 22 -22.90 -2.08 13.51
N VAL A 23 -23.37 -0.92 13.98
CA VAL A 23 -22.58 0.32 13.96
C VAL A 23 -21.44 0.16 14.96
N SER A 24 -20.32 -0.40 14.51
CA SER A 24 -19.08 -0.40 15.27
C SER A 24 -18.16 0.67 14.70
N ALA A 25 -18.38 1.91 15.15
CA ALA A 25 -17.30 2.85 15.28
C ALA A 25 -16.30 2.27 16.28
N SER A 26 -15.10 1.92 15.83
CA SER A 26 -13.98 1.71 16.74
C SER A 26 -12.72 2.24 16.12
N GLY A 27 -12.21 3.28 16.77
CA GLY A 27 -10.99 3.97 16.38
C GLY A 27 -9.74 3.12 16.52
N SER A 28 -8.73 3.61 15.81
CA SER A 28 -7.29 3.40 15.95
C SER A 28 -6.84 2.51 17.10
N SER A 29 -6.29 1.34 16.76
CA SER A 29 -5.29 0.66 17.57
C SER A 29 -4.26 0.03 16.62
N SER A 30 -3.14 0.73 16.50
CA SER A 30 -1.94 0.33 15.77
C SER A 30 -1.31 -0.89 16.45
N SER A 31 -1.81 -2.08 16.15
CA SER A 31 -1.14 -3.34 16.48
C SER A 31 -0.74 -3.99 15.16
N ALA A 32 0.54 -3.80 14.81
CA ALA A 32 1.23 -4.36 13.67
C ALA A 32 1.21 -5.89 13.73
N GLN A 33 0.08 -6.48 13.39
CA GLN A 33 0.03 -7.87 12.99
C GLN A 33 0.67 -7.93 11.60
N PRO A 34 1.63 -8.84 11.34
CA PRO A 34 2.06 -9.12 9.99
C PRO A 34 0.88 -9.80 9.30
N GLN A 35 -0.05 -8.99 8.77
CA GLN A 35 -0.93 -9.41 7.70
C GLN A 35 0.02 -10.09 6.70
N ALA A 36 -0.19 -11.37 6.39
CA ALA A 36 0.75 -12.12 5.56
C ALA A 36 0.74 -11.51 4.15
N GLU A 37 1.57 -10.51 3.93
CA GLU A 37 1.62 -9.77 2.67
C GLU A 37 2.25 -10.73 1.66
N VAL A 38 1.44 -11.18 0.71
CA VAL A 38 1.88 -12.05 -0.37
C VAL A 38 2.59 -11.23 -1.44
N CYS A 39 3.42 -11.89 -2.25
CA CYS A 39 4.12 -11.19 -3.32
C CYS A 39 3.12 -10.74 -4.39
N ALA A 40 3.04 -9.44 -4.67
CA ALA A 40 2.09 -8.90 -5.64
C ALA A 40 2.33 -9.39 -7.08
N GLN A 41 3.51 -9.93 -7.39
CA GLN A 41 3.79 -10.53 -8.69
C GLN A 41 3.43 -12.02 -8.71
N CYS A 42 4.06 -12.82 -7.85
CA CYS A 42 4.05 -14.27 -7.94
C CYS A 42 3.09 -14.94 -6.96
N ASN A 43 2.36 -14.14 -6.17
CA ASN A 43 1.36 -14.53 -5.16
C ASN A 43 1.85 -15.57 -4.15
N LYS A 44 3.17 -15.70 -3.99
CA LYS A 44 3.78 -16.57 -2.98
C LYS A 44 3.80 -15.87 -1.64
N ALA A 45 3.52 -16.65 -0.60
CA ALA A 45 3.73 -16.26 0.79
C ALA A 45 5.23 -16.04 1.08
N PRO A 46 5.58 -15.26 2.11
CA PRO A 46 6.94 -15.24 2.65
C PRO A 46 7.39 -16.68 2.95
N GLY A 47 8.53 -17.10 2.38
CA GLY A 47 9.16 -18.34 2.79
C GLY A 47 9.58 -18.26 4.26
N GLU A 48 9.74 -19.41 4.92
CA GLU A 48 10.20 -19.48 6.31
C GLU A 48 11.56 -18.77 6.43
N GLY A 49 11.59 -17.59 7.07
CA GLY A 49 12.78 -16.74 7.18
C GLY A 49 12.98 -15.67 6.09
N GLN A 50 12.10 -15.58 5.09
CA GLN A 50 12.13 -14.55 4.05
C GLN A 50 10.99 -13.55 4.20
N ALA A 51 11.28 -12.43 4.86
CA ALA A 51 10.39 -11.27 4.89
C ALA A 51 10.28 -10.65 3.48
N LEU A 52 9.05 -10.37 3.05
CA LEU A 52 8.83 -9.63 1.81
C LEU A 52 9.31 -8.19 2.00
N LYS A 53 9.89 -7.65 0.93
CA LYS A 53 10.35 -6.28 0.90
C LYS A 53 9.25 -5.39 0.34
N PRO A 54 8.88 -4.31 1.03
CA PRO A 54 7.98 -3.31 0.47
C PRO A 54 8.65 -2.56 -0.69
N CYS A 55 7.85 -2.05 -1.62
CA CYS A 55 8.33 -1.17 -2.69
C CYS A 55 8.97 0.08 -2.10
N LYS A 56 10.21 0.41 -2.46
CA LYS A 56 10.96 1.55 -1.90
C LYS A 56 10.36 2.94 -2.17
N LYS A 57 9.36 3.03 -3.06
CA LYS A 57 8.79 4.31 -3.52
C LYS A 57 7.48 4.61 -2.80
N CYS A 58 6.61 3.61 -2.71
CA CYS A 58 5.27 3.77 -2.12
C CYS A 58 5.06 2.99 -0.82
N HIS A 59 5.90 1.99 -0.54
CA HIS A 59 5.79 1.07 0.60
C HIS A 59 4.45 0.33 0.76
N SER A 60 3.58 0.34 -0.26
CA SER A 60 2.25 -0.30 -0.17
C SER A 60 2.19 -1.72 -0.74
N MET A 61 3.16 -2.11 -1.57
CA MET A 61 3.18 -3.40 -2.26
C MET A 61 4.42 -4.18 -1.89
N PHE A 62 4.28 -5.49 -1.71
CA PHE A 62 5.31 -6.36 -1.16
C PHE A 62 5.79 -7.37 -2.19
N TYR A 63 7.09 -7.59 -2.20
CA TYR A 63 7.75 -8.49 -3.16
C TYR A 63 8.73 -9.42 -2.45
N CYS A 64 8.74 -10.69 -2.86
CA CYS A 64 9.70 -11.67 -2.35
C CYS A 64 11.12 -11.43 -2.89
N SER A 65 11.25 -10.82 -4.07
CA SER A 65 12.54 -10.54 -4.71
C SER A 65 12.48 -9.26 -5.56
N LYS A 66 13.64 -8.68 -5.86
CA LYS A 66 13.76 -7.54 -6.79
C LYS A 66 13.30 -7.89 -8.21
N GLU A 67 13.37 -9.17 -8.57
CA GLU A 67 12.94 -9.64 -9.88
C GLU A 67 11.42 -9.57 -10.02
N CYS A 68 10.68 -9.97 -8.98
CA CYS A 68 9.24 -9.77 -8.89
C CYS A 68 8.84 -8.28 -8.90
N GLU A 69 9.59 -7.42 -8.19
CA GLU A 69 9.37 -5.97 -8.23
C GLU A 69 9.53 -5.43 -9.66
N LYS A 70 10.61 -5.81 -10.36
CA LYS A 70 10.91 -5.31 -11.72
C LYS A 70 9.91 -5.83 -12.75
N ALA A 71 9.46 -7.08 -12.65
CA ALA A 71 8.42 -7.64 -13.50
C ALA A 71 7.08 -6.92 -13.31
N HIS A 72 6.70 -6.64 -12.05
CA HIS A 72 5.47 -5.92 -11.73
C HIS A 72 5.58 -4.39 -11.89
N ALA A 73 6.79 -3.84 -12.05
CA ALA A 73 7.01 -2.39 -12.12
C ALA A 73 6.21 -1.71 -13.25
N LYS A 74 5.97 -2.39 -14.38
CA LYS A 74 5.24 -1.81 -15.53
C LYS A 74 3.76 -1.57 -15.20
N THR A 75 3.10 -2.54 -14.61
CA THR A 75 1.69 -2.45 -14.17
C THR A 75 1.59 -1.58 -12.93
N HIS A 76 2.52 -1.76 -11.98
CA HIS A 76 2.57 -1.00 -10.74
C HIS A 76 2.84 0.49 -10.92
N LYS A 77 3.59 0.93 -11.94
CA LYS A 77 4.09 2.32 -12.07
C LYS A 77 3.01 3.40 -11.86
N LYS A 78 1.81 3.17 -12.40
CA LYS A 78 0.68 4.13 -12.29
C LYS A 78 0.17 4.24 -10.85
N GLU A 79 0.01 3.11 -10.17
CA GLU A 79 -0.45 3.04 -8.79
C GLU A 79 0.65 3.43 -7.81
N CYS A 80 1.90 3.06 -8.11
CA CYS A 80 3.10 3.42 -7.37
C CYS A 80 3.22 4.94 -7.21
N ALA A 81 2.95 5.71 -8.27
CA ALA A 81 3.02 7.17 -8.21
C ALA A 81 1.95 7.75 -7.27
N LYS A 82 0.72 7.24 -7.32
CA LYS A 82 -0.38 7.66 -6.44
C LYS A 82 -0.04 7.34 -4.98
N LEU A 83 0.33 6.08 -4.72
CA LEU A 83 0.63 5.60 -3.36
C LEU A 83 1.89 6.26 -2.79
N ALA A 84 2.91 6.54 -3.60
CA ALA A 84 4.08 7.29 -3.17
C ALA A 84 3.74 8.73 -2.77
N ASN A 85 2.80 9.36 -3.47
CA ASN A 85 2.31 10.69 -3.09
C ASN A 85 1.56 10.66 -1.75
N GLU A 86 0.70 9.66 -1.54
CA GLU A 86 0.03 9.45 -0.26
C GLU A 86 1.04 9.19 0.86
N TYR A 87 2.00 8.31 0.65
CA TYR A 87 3.08 8.03 1.60
C TYR A 87 3.86 9.31 1.95
N ALA A 88 4.18 10.14 0.97
CA ALA A 88 4.90 11.40 1.21
C ALA A 88 4.08 12.43 2.00
N LYS A 89 2.74 12.43 1.86
CA LYS A 89 1.85 13.31 2.64
C LYS A 89 1.79 12.90 4.10
N THR A 90 1.67 11.60 4.36
CA THR A 90 1.53 11.09 5.73
C THR A 90 2.88 11.00 6.44
N HIS A 91 3.93 10.63 5.70
CA HIS A 91 5.27 10.50 6.23
C HIS A 91 6.03 11.81 6.05
N VAL A 92 5.85 12.74 7.00
CA VAL A 92 6.63 13.97 7.07
C VAL A 92 8.12 13.59 7.06
N PRO A 93 8.89 13.97 6.02
CA PRO A 93 10.32 13.75 6.06
C PRO A 93 10.86 14.50 7.26
N LYS A 94 11.39 13.77 8.25
CA LYS A 94 12.15 14.35 9.34
C LYS A 94 13.41 14.92 8.71
N MET A 95 13.30 16.17 8.26
CA MET A 95 14.42 16.97 7.79
C MET A 95 15.50 16.83 8.85
N ALA A 96 16.60 16.16 8.49
CA ALA A 96 17.78 16.17 9.33
C ALA A 96 18.16 17.65 9.43
N SER A 97 17.97 18.25 10.60
CA SER A 97 18.41 19.61 10.86
C SER A 97 19.89 19.62 10.52
N ARG A 98 20.24 20.32 9.44
CA ARG A 98 21.63 20.58 9.10
C ARG A 98 22.25 21.17 10.35
N ALA A 99 23.24 20.47 10.93
CA ALA A 99 23.99 21.01 12.04
C ALA A 99 24.46 22.42 11.63
N PRO A 100 24.33 23.43 12.49
CA PRO A 100 24.82 24.76 12.16
C PRO A 100 26.29 24.64 11.73
N PRO A 101 26.70 25.32 10.64
CA PRO A 101 28.09 25.25 10.20
C PRO A 101 28.98 25.61 11.38
N LYS A 102 29.96 24.77 11.72
CA LYS A 102 30.95 25.09 12.74
C LYS A 102 31.53 26.45 12.39
N ILE A 103 31.29 27.44 13.24
CA ILE A 103 31.74 28.81 13.02
C ILE A 103 33.28 28.78 13.04
N GLY A 104 33.90 28.91 11.87
CA GLY A 104 35.35 28.74 11.69
C GLY A 104 35.76 27.91 10.48
N GLU A 105 34.92 26.99 9.98
CA GLU A 105 35.29 26.04 8.92
C GLU A 105 34.45 26.27 7.64
N ARG A 106 34.24 27.53 7.25
CA ARG A 106 33.40 27.87 6.08
C ARG A 106 34.13 27.79 4.73
N ASN A 107 35.43 27.47 4.72
CA ASN A 107 36.27 27.48 3.50
C ASN A 107 36.96 26.13 3.19
N ALA A 108 37.11 25.22 4.15
CA ALA A 108 37.88 23.98 3.95
C ALA A 108 37.22 22.95 3.00
N GLY A 109 35.89 22.99 2.82
CA GLY A 109 35.18 22.01 2.00
C GLY A 109 35.24 22.25 0.49
N TYR A 110 35.47 23.48 0.04
CA TYR A 110 35.39 23.88 -1.38
C TYR A 110 36.77 24.19 -1.99
N GLN A 111 37.79 24.51 -1.19
CA GLN A 111 39.14 24.79 -1.68
C GLN A 111 39.92 23.53 -2.12
N LYS A 112 39.55 22.33 -1.66
CA LYS A 112 40.25 21.07 -2.00
C LYS A 112 39.95 20.55 -3.43
N TRP A 113 39.12 21.27 -4.20
CA TRP A 113 38.87 21.00 -5.62
C TRP A 113 39.58 21.98 -6.56
N GLN A 114 40.40 22.90 -6.04
CA GLN A 114 41.03 23.96 -6.83
C GLN A 114 42.55 23.80 -7.05
N PHE A 115 43.13 22.62 -6.85
CA PHE A 115 44.56 22.41 -7.09
C PHE A 115 44.87 21.02 -7.69
N ASP A 116 44.27 20.70 -8.83
CA ASP A 116 44.78 19.70 -9.76
C ASP A 116 45.30 20.46 -10.99
N THR A 117 46.57 20.88 -10.93
CA THR A 117 47.37 21.37 -12.06
C THR A 117 48.82 21.00 -11.85
#